data_AF-A0A969IIV5-F1
#
_entry.id   AF-A0A969IIV5-F1
#
_cell.length_a   1.000
_cell.length_b   1.000
_cell.length_c   1.000
_cell.angle_alpha   90.00
_cell.angle_beta   90.00
_cell.angle_gamma   90.00
#
_symmetry.space_group_name_H-M   'P 1'
#
loop_
_entity.id
_entity.type
_entity.pdbx_description
1 polymer ?
#
loop_
_entity_poly.entity_id
_entity_poly.type
_entity_poly.pdbx_seq_one_letter_code
_entity_poly.pdbx_strand_id
1 'polypeptide(L)'
;MQHDAQPTDVTVLDRKRAYDGFFKIDEVTVSFRQYDGNMSPVQRLLVFERGHAVAALLYDPRARTVMFIEQFRLPTYGIGRKNGWIDEAVAGIKGPQEGDLRCLQRMVAEKTGREVVNSFPVAAFFSSPGGSSERISLYLAEVGAHEASRGIGFGKSEEFVRLRTMDRHDFFVDLERGIFEDPKIILAGHFLRDRIAKSQVKYDVATAAVTKYNVVKVPGTVIGVKPGDMLAWRGIDIWVNSETTDLEMDGFYAPSVSAMIRREGAKRFEDSELIAEDTIATAVRARKNGRPNVAMGMVFETRSGRLEQTHQVKRILHVTATPGRIGPVVGSRVDLLEHCMDEILAKVDEINSRPLSARHASIIIPLLCSGRGGTACRRCRTQAG
;
A
#
# COMPACT_ATOMS: atom_id res chain seq x y z
N MET A 1 16.46 -16.02 -26.64
CA MET A 1 16.51 -15.28 -27.92
C MET A 1 17.94 -14.80 -28.11
N GLN A 2 18.60 -15.21 -29.19
CA GLN A 2 19.85 -14.57 -29.61
C GLN A 2 19.49 -13.14 -30.01
N HIS A 3 19.98 -12.15 -29.25
CA HIS A 3 19.93 -10.77 -29.71
C HIS A 3 21.06 -10.59 -30.72
N ASP A 4 20.73 -10.44 -32.00
CA ASP A 4 21.69 -9.88 -32.96
C ASP A 4 22.23 -8.56 -32.38
N ALA A 5 23.54 -8.34 -32.54
CA ALA A 5 24.19 -7.16 -32.01
C ALA A 5 23.51 -5.89 -32.54
N GLN A 6 23.22 -4.93 -31.65
CA GLN A 6 22.58 -3.68 -32.04
C GLN A 6 23.49 -2.91 -33.03
N PRO A 7 22.94 -2.36 -34.13
CA PRO A 7 23.69 -1.48 -35.01
C PRO A 7 24.21 -0.24 -34.26
N THR A 8 25.50 0.10 -34.40
CA THR A 8 26.13 1.19 -33.65
C THR A 8 26.51 2.41 -34.49
N ASP A 9 26.57 2.31 -35.82
CA ASP A 9 27.04 3.41 -36.65
C ASP A 9 25.93 4.45 -36.87
N VAL A 10 26.20 5.69 -36.48
CA VAL A 10 25.34 6.83 -36.74
C VAL A 10 26.20 7.95 -37.33
N THR A 11 25.82 8.43 -38.51
CA THR A 11 26.48 9.56 -39.18
C THR A 11 25.56 10.76 -39.14
N VAL A 12 25.92 11.77 -38.33
CA VAL A 12 25.25 13.07 -38.33
C VAL A 12 25.88 13.93 -39.42
N LEU A 13 25.06 14.31 -40.41
CA LEU A 13 25.49 15.10 -41.57
C LEU A 13 25.31 16.60 -41.31
N ASP A 14 24.24 16.99 -40.61
CA ASP A 14 23.96 18.37 -40.25
C ASP A 14 23.12 18.45 -38.97
N ARG A 15 23.25 19.56 -38.24
CA ARG A 15 22.41 19.87 -37.07
C ARG A 15 22.16 21.38 -37.03
N LYS A 16 20.87 21.75 -36.98
CA LYS A 16 20.41 23.13 -36.92
C LYS A 16 19.42 23.34 -35.79
N ARG A 17 19.55 24.44 -35.04
CA ARG A 17 18.52 24.90 -34.11
C ARG A 17 17.36 25.51 -34.89
N ALA A 18 16.21 24.83 -34.94
CA ALA A 18 15.02 25.27 -35.65
C ALA A 18 14.16 26.24 -34.80
N TYR A 19 14.19 26.09 -33.48
CA TYR A 19 13.53 26.99 -32.53
C TYR A 19 14.33 27.07 -31.23
N ASP A 20 14.56 28.27 -30.70
CA ASP A 20 15.40 28.52 -29.52
C ASP A 20 14.69 29.39 -28.46
N GLY A 21 13.73 28.79 -27.75
CA GLY A 21 13.06 29.40 -26.60
C GLY A 21 13.46 28.74 -25.28
N PHE A 22 12.56 28.77 -24.29
CA PHE A 22 12.73 28.00 -23.05
C PHE A 22 12.92 26.50 -23.36
N PHE A 23 12.11 25.98 -24.28
CA PHE A 23 12.37 24.71 -24.94
C PHE A 23 12.93 24.94 -26.35
N LYS A 24 13.66 23.94 -26.84
CA LYS A 24 14.37 23.99 -28.11
C LYS A 24 13.90 22.89 -29.04
N ILE A 25 14.01 23.15 -30.34
CA ILE A 25 13.84 22.14 -31.38
C ILE A 25 15.10 22.13 -32.23
N ASP A 26 15.79 20.99 -32.23
CA ASP A 26 16.93 20.73 -33.13
C ASP A 26 16.42 19.94 -34.34
N GLU A 27 16.77 20.39 -35.55
CA GLU A 27 16.65 19.63 -36.78
C GLU A 27 17.99 18.92 -37.03
N VAL A 28 17.97 17.59 -37.13
CA VAL A 28 19.16 16.76 -37.30
C VAL A 28 19.03 15.95 -38.59
N THR A 29 20.02 16.11 -39.48
CA THR A 29 20.14 15.29 -40.69
C THR A 29 21.10 14.15 -40.42
N VAL A 30 20.62 12.92 -40.54
CA VAL A 30 21.32 11.72 -40.06
C VAL A 30 21.12 10.53 -41.01
N SER A 31 22.09 9.62 -41.01
CA SER A 31 21.95 8.26 -41.54
C SER A 31 22.50 7.28 -40.50
N PHE A 32 21.87 6.12 -40.31
CA PHE A 32 22.25 5.15 -39.28
C PHE A 32 22.24 3.72 -39.83
N ARG A 33 23.06 2.85 -39.24
CA ARG A 33 23.16 1.43 -39.62
C ARG A 33 21.86 0.69 -39.31
N GLN A 34 21.34 -0.04 -40.29
CA GLN A 34 20.17 -0.90 -40.14
C GLN A 34 20.59 -2.33 -39.80
N TYR A 35 19.62 -3.16 -39.40
CA TYR A 35 19.87 -4.57 -39.03
C TYR A 35 20.35 -5.44 -40.21
N ASP A 36 20.07 -5.03 -41.45
CA ASP A 36 20.57 -5.70 -42.67
C ASP A 36 22.03 -5.33 -43.01
N GLY A 37 22.67 -4.50 -42.19
CA GLY A 37 24.03 -4.02 -42.40
C GLY A 37 24.15 -2.81 -43.32
N ASN A 38 23.07 -2.37 -43.99
CA ASN A 38 23.09 -1.18 -44.84
C ASN A 38 22.93 0.10 -44.02
N MET A 39 23.39 1.23 -44.55
CA MET A 39 23.02 2.53 -43.99
C MET A 39 21.57 2.87 -44.36
N SER A 40 20.86 3.53 -43.47
CA SER A 40 19.55 4.11 -43.79
C SER A 40 19.69 5.17 -44.88
N PRO A 41 18.64 5.44 -45.67
CA PRO A 41 18.55 6.71 -46.38
C PRO A 41 18.81 7.89 -45.44
N VAL A 42 19.32 8.99 -45.98
CA VAL A 42 19.48 10.23 -45.23
C VAL A 42 18.10 10.71 -44.80
N GLN A 43 17.95 10.97 -43.52
CA GLN A 43 16.68 11.39 -42.92
C GLN A 43 16.89 12.66 -42.12
N ARG A 44 15.83 13.48 -42.08
CA ARG A 44 15.78 14.72 -41.31
C ARG A 44 14.78 14.56 -40.18
N LEU A 45 15.26 14.63 -38.94
CA LEU A 45 14.49 14.39 -37.73
C LEU A 45 14.44 15.66 -36.89
N LEU A 46 13.32 15.88 -36.19
CA LEU A 46 13.17 16.95 -35.21
C LEU A 46 13.32 16.37 -33.80
N VAL A 47 14.16 16.99 -32.98
CA VAL A 47 14.41 16.61 -31.59
C VAL A 47 13.98 17.74 -30.68
N PHE A 48 12.99 17.45 -29.84
CA PHE A 48 12.51 18.35 -28.79
C PHE A 48 13.43 18.28 -27.57
N GLU A 49 14.16 19.36 -27.36
CA GLU A 49 15.17 19.54 -26.33
C GLU A 49 14.59 20.36 -25.17
N ARG A 50 14.21 19.65 -24.10
CA ARG A 50 13.58 20.24 -22.90
C ARG A 50 14.35 20.02 -21.60
N GLY A 51 15.53 19.42 -21.71
CA GLY A 51 16.31 18.95 -20.57
C GLY A 51 15.83 17.61 -20.02
N HIS A 52 16.44 17.19 -18.91
CA HIS A 52 16.14 15.94 -18.23
C HIS A 52 15.49 16.23 -16.88
N ALA A 53 14.63 15.34 -16.42
CA ALA A 53 13.82 15.56 -15.24
C ALA A 53 14.02 14.49 -14.16
N VAL A 54 13.66 14.84 -12.94
CA VAL A 54 13.48 13.90 -11.83
C VAL A 54 12.01 13.92 -11.43
N ALA A 55 11.49 12.76 -11.05
CA ALA A 55 10.12 12.63 -10.57
C ALA A 55 10.03 11.71 -9.36
N ALA A 56 9.03 11.92 -8.51
CA ALA A 56 8.69 10.98 -7.45
C ALA A 56 7.20 10.89 -7.14
N LEU A 57 6.76 9.65 -6.91
CA LEU A 57 5.55 9.37 -6.14
C LEU A 57 5.91 9.44 -4.66
N LEU A 58 5.11 10.16 -3.87
CA LEU A 58 5.38 10.32 -2.45
C LEU A 58 4.56 9.32 -1.64
N TYR A 59 5.16 8.78 -0.58
CA TYR A 59 4.51 7.81 0.28
C TYR A 59 4.82 8.10 1.75
N ASP A 60 3.80 8.18 2.58
CA ASP A 60 3.97 8.19 4.04
C ASP A 60 3.71 6.76 4.56
N PRO A 61 4.74 6.03 5.01
CA PRO A 61 4.56 4.67 5.52
C PRO A 61 3.82 4.60 6.86
N ARG A 62 3.81 5.69 7.64
CA ARG A 62 3.12 5.76 8.94
C ARG A 62 1.64 6.04 8.73
N ALA A 63 1.31 7.08 7.95
CA ALA A 63 -0.07 7.44 7.63
C ALA A 63 -0.67 6.52 6.56
N ARG A 64 0.16 5.76 5.84
CA ARG A 64 -0.22 4.84 4.76
C ARG A 64 -0.92 5.56 3.62
N THR A 65 -0.46 6.77 3.34
CA THR A 65 -1.02 7.62 2.29
C THR A 65 -0.04 7.78 1.14
N VAL A 66 -0.59 7.82 -0.07
CA VAL A 66 0.14 8.15 -1.29
C VAL A 66 -0.15 9.61 -1.62
N MET A 67 0.87 10.34 -2.06
CA MET A 67 0.73 11.74 -2.43
C MET A 67 1.38 12.03 -3.77
N PHE A 68 0.70 12.90 -4.51
CA PHE A 68 1.05 13.37 -5.85
C PHE A 68 0.42 14.76 -6.02
N ILE A 69 0.61 15.41 -7.17
CA ILE A 69 0.09 16.76 -7.40
C ILE A 69 -0.93 16.77 -8.52
N GLU A 70 -1.87 17.71 -8.44
CA GLU A 70 -2.75 18.09 -9.54
C GLU A 70 -2.24 19.44 -10.08
N GLN A 71 -2.02 19.53 -11.40
CA GLN A 71 -1.50 20.74 -12.04
C GLN A 71 -2.13 20.93 -13.44
N PHE A 72 -2.30 22.18 -13.86
CA PHE A 72 -2.72 22.50 -15.22
C PHE A 72 -1.60 22.24 -16.24
N ARG A 73 -1.93 21.51 -17.31
CA ARG A 73 -1.06 21.22 -18.44
C ARG A 73 -1.80 21.58 -19.74
N LEU A 74 -1.41 22.70 -20.36
CA LEU A 74 -2.00 23.13 -21.63
C LEU A 74 -2.05 22.02 -22.71
N PRO A 75 -1.02 21.17 -22.90
CA PRO A 75 -1.07 20.12 -23.92
C PRO A 75 -2.17 19.06 -23.73
N THR A 76 -2.74 18.93 -22.53
CA THR A 76 -3.85 17.99 -22.26
C THR A 76 -5.22 18.65 -22.42
N TYR A 77 -5.28 19.97 -22.56
CA TYR A 77 -6.53 20.70 -22.75
C TYR A 77 -7.14 20.38 -24.11
N GLY A 78 -8.40 19.93 -24.12
CA GLY A 78 -9.13 19.55 -25.34
C GLY A 78 -8.77 18.18 -25.90
N ILE A 79 -7.73 17.52 -25.36
CA ILE A 79 -7.32 16.17 -25.75
C ILE A 79 -7.58 15.25 -24.55
N GLY A 80 -8.74 14.60 -24.54
CA GLY A 80 -9.16 13.70 -23.44
C GLY A 80 -9.60 14.43 -22.16
N ARG A 81 -9.08 15.63 -21.87
CA ARG A 81 -9.50 16.46 -20.72
C ARG A 81 -10.10 17.80 -21.12
N LYS A 82 -11.30 18.10 -20.61
CA LYS A 82 -11.99 19.38 -20.87
C LYS A 82 -11.36 20.58 -20.16
N ASN A 83 -10.60 20.36 -19.09
CA ASN A 83 -10.11 21.41 -18.21
C ASN A 83 -8.56 21.49 -18.12
N GLY A 84 -7.83 20.55 -18.73
CA GLY A 84 -6.35 20.54 -18.75
C GLY A 84 -5.68 20.24 -17.41
N TRP A 85 -6.43 19.95 -16.35
CA TRP A 85 -5.87 19.58 -15.04
C TRP A 85 -5.60 18.07 -15.01
N ILE A 86 -4.42 17.67 -14.58
CA ILE A 86 -4.01 16.26 -14.54
C ILE A 86 -3.27 15.94 -13.22
N ASP A 87 -3.48 14.72 -12.72
CA ASP A 87 -2.73 14.17 -11.60
C ASP A 87 -1.37 13.69 -12.09
N GLU A 88 -0.29 14.20 -11.49
CA GLU A 88 1.09 13.89 -11.84
C GLU A 88 1.94 13.59 -10.61
N ALA A 89 2.95 12.74 -10.77
CA ALA A 89 4.02 12.60 -9.80
C ALA A 89 4.76 13.94 -9.64
N VAL A 90 5.30 14.20 -8.45
CA VAL A 90 6.08 15.42 -8.21
C VAL A 90 7.32 15.39 -9.09
N ALA A 91 7.42 16.31 -10.04
CA ALA A 91 8.50 16.29 -11.03
C ALA A 91 9.01 17.68 -11.37
N GLY A 92 10.28 17.75 -11.78
CA GLY A 92 10.92 18.97 -12.26
C GLY A 92 12.18 18.72 -13.10
N ILE A 93 12.50 19.70 -13.94
CA ILE A 93 13.70 19.70 -14.78
C ILE A 93 14.92 19.94 -13.91
N LYS A 94 16.01 19.20 -14.18
CA LYS A 94 17.28 19.36 -13.47
C LYS A 94 17.97 20.66 -13.90
N GLY A 95 18.47 21.40 -12.92
CA GLY A 95 19.36 22.53 -13.17
C GLY A 95 20.71 22.10 -13.78
N PRO A 96 21.51 23.05 -14.27
CA PRO A 96 22.86 22.78 -14.75
C PRO A 96 23.69 22.08 -13.66
N GLN A 97 24.25 20.91 -14.00
CA GLN A 97 25.06 20.08 -13.09
C GLN A 97 24.32 19.64 -11.80
N GLU A 98 22.98 19.74 -11.75
CA GLU A 98 22.20 19.30 -10.61
C GLU A 98 22.06 17.77 -10.61
N GLY A 99 22.49 17.13 -9.53
CA GLY A 99 22.30 15.69 -9.32
C GLY A 99 20.85 15.33 -9.01
N ASP A 100 20.45 14.11 -9.36
CA ASP A 100 19.05 13.67 -9.31
C ASP A 100 18.43 13.81 -7.90
N LEU A 101 19.15 13.40 -6.85
CA LEU A 101 18.65 13.48 -5.47
C LEU A 101 18.46 14.93 -4.98
N ARG A 102 19.34 15.85 -5.42
CA ARG A 102 19.22 17.27 -5.06
C ARG A 102 17.99 17.89 -5.73
N CYS A 103 17.81 17.60 -7.02
CA CYS A 103 16.61 18.02 -7.76
C CYS A 103 15.35 17.44 -7.11
N LEU A 104 15.34 16.15 -6.76
CA LEU A 104 14.22 15.50 -6.08
C LEU A 104 13.84 16.23 -4.78
N GLN A 105 14.80 16.44 -3.88
CA GLN A 105 14.56 17.10 -2.59
C GLN A 105 14.01 18.52 -2.78
N ARG A 106 14.61 19.28 -3.70
CA ARG A 106 14.15 20.64 -4.05
C ARG A 106 12.71 20.63 -4.57
N MET A 107 12.40 19.77 -5.55
CA MET A 107 11.07 19.70 -6.15
C MET A 107 9.99 19.27 -5.15
N VAL A 108 10.28 18.31 -4.27
CA VAL A 108 9.34 17.87 -3.23
C VAL A 108 9.09 18.99 -2.22
N ALA A 109 10.14 19.65 -1.75
CA ALA A 109 10.01 20.77 -0.82
C ALA A 109 9.23 21.95 -1.45
N GLU A 110 9.55 22.33 -2.68
CA GLU A 110 8.89 23.45 -3.39
C GLU A 110 7.41 23.17 -3.67
N LYS A 111 7.07 21.97 -4.16
CA LYS A 111 5.70 21.66 -4.60
C LYS A 111 4.78 21.18 -3.49
N THR A 112 5.33 20.66 -2.39
CA THR A 112 4.51 19.98 -1.36
C THR A 112 4.78 20.45 0.07
N GLY A 113 5.86 21.20 0.30
CA GLY A 113 6.30 21.57 1.65
C GLY A 113 6.85 20.40 2.47
N ARG A 114 7.08 19.23 1.86
CA ARG A 114 7.55 18.03 2.55
C ARG A 114 9.03 17.80 2.39
N GLU A 115 9.61 17.13 3.37
CA GLU A 115 10.97 16.61 3.32
C GLU A 115 10.98 15.15 2.88
N VAL A 116 11.92 14.82 2.00
CA VAL A 116 12.21 13.44 1.59
C VAL A 116 13.07 12.78 2.65
N VAL A 117 12.53 11.75 3.31
CA VAL A 117 13.22 10.96 4.35
C VAL A 117 14.04 9.85 3.71
N ASN A 118 13.43 9.09 2.81
CA ASN A 118 14.10 8.06 2.01
C ASN A 118 13.69 8.21 0.54
N SER A 119 14.55 7.78 -0.37
CA SER A 119 14.20 7.69 -1.79
C SER A 119 14.69 6.35 -2.36
N PHE A 120 13.88 5.78 -3.25
CA PHE A 120 14.16 4.51 -3.89
C PHE A 120 14.07 4.70 -5.40
N PRO A 121 15.12 4.36 -6.17
CA PRO A 121 15.06 4.43 -7.62
C PRO A 121 14.04 3.42 -8.14
N VAL A 122 13.12 3.89 -8.97
CA VAL A 122 12.10 3.05 -9.62
C VAL A 122 12.58 2.69 -11.02
N ALA A 123 12.86 3.70 -11.85
CA ALA A 123 13.27 3.53 -13.23
C ALA A 123 13.95 4.81 -13.77
N ALA A 124 14.66 4.67 -14.88
CA ALA A 124 15.07 5.79 -15.71
C ALA A 124 14.63 5.53 -17.15
N PHE A 125 13.83 6.41 -17.75
CA PHE A 125 13.20 6.16 -19.05
C PHE A 125 13.11 7.44 -19.90
N PHE A 126 12.98 7.25 -21.21
CA PHE A 126 12.66 8.33 -22.15
C PHE A 126 11.17 8.60 -22.17
N SER A 127 10.75 9.85 -22.08
CA SER A 127 9.32 10.20 -22.03
C SER A 127 8.62 9.94 -23.37
N SER A 128 9.27 10.32 -24.48
CA SER A 128 8.80 10.06 -25.85
C SER A 128 9.99 10.02 -26.82
N PRO A 129 10.70 8.88 -26.92
CA PRO A 129 11.99 8.78 -27.63
C PRO A 129 11.88 8.98 -29.15
N GLY A 130 10.67 9.00 -29.72
CA GLY A 130 10.46 9.29 -31.14
C GLY A 130 10.69 10.76 -31.52
N GLY A 131 10.69 11.68 -30.54
CA GLY A 131 10.83 13.11 -30.82
C GLY A 131 11.35 13.96 -29.68
N SER A 132 11.68 13.41 -28.51
CA SER A 132 12.29 14.15 -27.41
C SER A 132 13.52 13.43 -26.86
N SER A 133 14.53 14.22 -26.49
CA SER A 133 15.72 13.78 -25.77
C SER A 133 15.49 13.58 -24.27
N GLU A 134 14.30 13.92 -23.76
CA GLU A 134 14.03 13.90 -22.33
C GLU A 134 14.19 12.49 -21.74
N ARG A 135 14.99 12.43 -20.69
CA ARG A 135 15.12 11.28 -19.80
C ARG A 135 14.65 11.67 -18.41
N ILE A 136 13.82 10.82 -17.81
CA ILE A 136 13.23 11.01 -16.48
C ILE A 136 13.84 9.98 -15.55
N SER A 137 14.43 10.43 -14.44
CA SER A 137 14.79 9.57 -13.30
C SER A 137 13.62 9.54 -12.32
N LEU A 138 12.96 8.40 -12.20
CA LEU A 138 11.77 8.21 -11.36
C LEU A 138 12.12 7.55 -10.03
N TYR A 139 11.58 8.09 -8.95
CA TYR A 139 11.75 7.61 -7.58
C TYR A 139 10.41 7.32 -6.90
N LEU A 140 10.47 6.48 -5.87
CA LEU A 140 9.50 6.45 -4.79
C LEU A 140 10.15 7.18 -3.62
N ALA A 141 9.54 8.26 -3.13
CA ALA A 141 10.07 9.05 -2.02
C ALA A 141 9.20 8.84 -0.78
N GLU A 142 9.80 8.38 0.31
CA GLU A 142 9.15 8.40 1.62
C GLU A 142 9.26 9.79 2.22
N VAL A 143 8.15 10.32 2.69
CA VAL A 143 8.07 11.69 3.23
C VAL A 143 7.64 11.70 4.68
N GLY A 144 8.16 12.66 5.43
CA GLY A 144 7.86 12.87 6.84
C GLY A 144 6.57 13.64 7.10
N ALA A 145 6.27 13.85 8.38
CA ALA A 145 5.18 14.71 8.82
C ALA A 145 5.34 16.13 8.25
N HIS A 146 4.21 16.75 7.90
CA HIS A 146 4.18 18.10 7.33
C HIS A 146 4.68 19.11 8.36
N GLU A 147 5.76 19.85 8.07
CA GLU A 147 6.04 21.07 8.82
C GLU A 147 5.03 22.12 8.39
N ALA A 148 4.10 22.47 9.30
CA ALA A 148 3.04 23.45 9.08
C ALA A 148 3.52 24.89 8.81
N SER A 149 4.82 25.09 8.56
CA SER A 149 5.49 26.39 8.53
C SER A 149 5.78 26.94 7.13
N ARG A 150 5.41 26.23 6.06
CA ARG A 150 5.38 26.82 4.70
C ARG A 150 4.03 26.54 4.09
N GLY A 151 3.18 27.58 4.05
CA GLY A 151 1.86 27.49 3.43
C GLY A 151 1.96 26.88 2.04
N ILE A 152 0.87 26.20 1.63
CA ILE A 152 0.64 25.69 0.28
C ILE A 152 1.28 26.68 -0.69
N GLY A 153 2.43 26.31 -1.23
CA GLY A 153 3.31 27.26 -1.86
C GLY A 153 2.66 27.77 -3.13
N PHE A 154 2.01 28.94 -3.04
CA PHE A 154 2.19 29.99 -4.05
C PHE A 154 3.66 30.43 -4.04
N GLY A 155 4.57 29.47 -4.18
CA GLY A 155 5.98 29.65 -3.94
C GLY A 155 6.57 30.21 -5.20
N LYS A 156 6.61 31.54 -5.36
CA LYS A 156 7.41 32.32 -6.33
C LYS A 156 7.44 31.85 -7.80
N SER A 157 6.70 30.81 -8.15
CA SER A 157 6.72 30.11 -9.42
C SER A 157 5.36 30.30 -10.05
N GLU A 158 5.34 30.46 -11.36
CA GLU A 158 4.13 30.64 -12.16
C GLU A 158 3.28 29.35 -12.24
N GLU A 159 3.64 28.30 -11.50
CA GLU A 159 2.95 27.01 -11.51
C GLU A 159 1.96 26.88 -10.34
N PHE A 160 0.67 26.76 -10.65
CA PHE A 160 -0.39 26.47 -9.67
C PHE A 160 -0.49 24.97 -9.45
N VAL A 161 -0.10 24.50 -8.27
CA VAL A 161 -0.11 23.07 -7.91
C VAL A 161 -0.98 22.80 -6.69
N ARG A 162 -1.67 21.65 -6.69
CA ARG A 162 -2.44 21.16 -5.53
C ARG A 162 -1.92 19.81 -5.09
N LEU A 163 -1.49 19.69 -3.83
CA LEU A 163 -1.15 18.39 -3.24
C LEU A 163 -2.41 17.53 -3.08
N ARG A 164 -2.39 16.34 -3.68
CA ARG A 164 -3.40 15.30 -3.53
C ARG A 164 -2.85 14.24 -2.57
N THR A 165 -3.66 13.86 -1.58
CA THR A 165 -3.33 12.81 -0.61
C THR A 165 -4.45 11.78 -0.64
N MET A 166 -4.10 10.51 -0.76
CA MET A 166 -5.06 9.41 -0.82
C MET A 166 -4.64 8.30 0.12
N ASP A 167 -5.60 7.56 0.68
CA ASP A 167 -5.26 6.27 1.28
C ASP A 167 -4.62 5.38 0.22
N ARG A 168 -3.57 4.66 0.61
CA ARG A 168 -2.84 3.80 -0.31
C ARG A 168 -3.73 2.73 -0.97
N HIS A 169 -4.76 2.25 -0.27
CA HIS A 169 -5.69 1.30 -0.87
C HIS A 169 -6.48 1.92 -2.01
N ASP A 170 -7.10 3.07 -1.77
CA ASP A 170 -7.87 3.80 -2.79
C ASP A 170 -6.97 4.13 -4.00
N PHE A 171 -5.73 4.53 -3.73
CA PHE A 171 -4.73 4.73 -4.77
C PHE A 171 -4.49 3.47 -5.62
N PHE A 172 -4.37 2.29 -5.02
CA PHE A 172 -4.19 1.04 -5.79
C PHE A 172 -5.44 0.64 -6.57
N VAL A 173 -6.63 0.88 -6.03
CA VAL A 173 -7.90 0.67 -6.75
C VAL A 173 -7.96 1.58 -7.97
N ASP A 174 -7.62 2.86 -7.83
CA ASP A 174 -7.61 3.82 -8.93
C ASP A 174 -6.50 3.53 -9.95
N LEU A 175 -5.35 3.02 -9.50
CA LEU A 175 -4.27 2.56 -10.36
C LEU A 175 -4.72 1.41 -11.28
N GLU A 176 -5.44 0.43 -10.74
CA GLU A 176 -5.92 -0.73 -11.51
C GLU A 176 -7.10 -0.40 -12.41
N ARG A 177 -7.92 0.57 -12.01
CA ARG A 177 -8.99 1.12 -12.85
C ARG A 177 -8.47 2.00 -13.99
N GLY A 178 -7.17 2.27 -14.06
CA GLY A 178 -6.58 3.12 -15.08
C GLY A 178 -6.98 4.59 -14.97
N ILE A 179 -7.24 5.07 -13.74
CA ILE A 179 -7.65 6.47 -13.50
C ILE A 179 -6.49 7.45 -13.74
N PHE A 180 -5.25 7.02 -13.46
CA PHE A 180 -4.07 7.86 -13.63
C PHE A 180 -3.61 7.86 -15.09
N GLU A 181 -3.38 9.05 -15.64
CA GLU A 181 -2.88 9.24 -17.01
C GLU A 181 -1.40 9.65 -17.04
N ASP A 182 -0.78 9.86 -15.86
CA ASP A 182 0.65 10.09 -15.76
C ASP A 182 1.43 8.75 -15.64
N PRO A 183 2.27 8.38 -16.62
CA PRO A 183 3.06 7.15 -16.57
C PRO A 183 3.99 7.10 -15.34
N LYS A 184 4.41 8.25 -14.80
CA LYS A 184 5.27 8.32 -13.61
C LYS A 184 4.53 7.81 -12.38
N ILE A 185 3.25 8.18 -12.21
CA ILE A 185 2.39 7.66 -11.14
C ILE A 185 2.20 6.15 -11.33
N ILE A 186 1.89 5.71 -12.55
CA ILE A 186 1.59 4.30 -12.83
C ILE A 186 2.79 3.41 -12.48
N LEU A 187 3.98 3.75 -13.00
CA LEU A 187 5.21 3.00 -12.77
C LEU A 187 5.61 2.97 -11.29
N ALA A 188 5.62 4.14 -10.63
CA ALA A 188 5.98 4.21 -9.21
C ALA A 188 4.92 3.57 -8.30
N GLY A 189 3.64 3.60 -8.70
CA GLY A 189 2.54 2.96 -7.99
C GLY A 189 2.65 1.44 -7.99
N HIS A 190 2.93 0.83 -9.14
CA HIS A 190 3.22 -0.61 -9.22
C HIS A 190 4.47 -0.99 -8.43
N PHE A 191 5.53 -0.17 -8.50
CA PHE A 191 6.74 -0.38 -7.70
C PHE A 191 6.44 -0.33 -6.19
N LEU A 192 5.62 0.62 -5.73
CA LEU A 192 5.19 0.73 -4.34
C LEU A 192 4.41 -0.53 -3.90
N ARG A 193 3.48 -1.01 -4.74
CA ARG A 193 2.70 -2.23 -4.48
C ARG A 193 3.62 -3.43 -4.28
N ASP A 194 4.58 -3.64 -5.19
CA ASP A 194 5.54 -4.74 -5.12
C ASP A 194 6.47 -4.63 -3.91
N ARG A 195 6.92 -3.40 -3.59
CA ARG A 195 7.77 -3.14 -2.43
C ARG A 195 7.07 -3.48 -1.12
N ILE A 196 5.77 -3.14 -1.00
CA ILE A 196 4.98 -3.48 0.18
C ILE A 196 4.76 -4.99 0.29
N ALA A 197 4.49 -5.67 -0.83
CA ALA A 197 4.36 -7.12 -0.84
C ALA A 197 5.66 -7.81 -0.40
N LYS A 198 6.83 -7.28 -0.79
CA LYS A 198 8.15 -7.80 -0.40
C LYS A 198 8.56 -7.44 1.03
N SER A 199 8.09 -6.32 1.58
CA SER A 199 8.42 -5.88 2.94
C SER A 199 7.58 -6.54 4.03
N GLN A 200 6.49 -7.22 3.66
CA GLN A 200 5.84 -8.19 4.55
C GLN A 200 6.81 -9.35 4.78
N VAL A 201 7.48 -9.33 5.93
CA VAL A 201 8.41 -10.37 6.35
C VAL A 201 7.71 -11.72 6.34
N LYS A 202 8.06 -12.59 5.39
CA LYS A 202 7.72 -14.01 5.44
C LYS A 202 8.61 -14.66 6.49
N TYR A 203 8.10 -14.78 7.71
CA TYR A 203 8.70 -15.67 8.70
C TYR A 203 8.47 -17.11 8.27
N ASP A 204 9.48 -17.98 8.41
CA ASP A 204 9.29 -19.42 8.34
C ASP A 204 8.62 -19.90 9.64
N VAL A 205 7.32 -19.65 9.75
CA VAL A 205 6.50 -19.93 10.94
C VAL A 205 6.24 -21.43 11.12
N ALA A 206 6.63 -22.25 10.14
CA ALA A 206 6.45 -23.70 10.20
C ALA A 206 7.25 -24.34 11.36
N THR A 207 8.29 -23.67 11.86
CA THR A 207 9.23 -24.22 12.87
C THR A 207 9.02 -23.71 14.30
N ALA A 208 8.07 -22.80 14.55
CA ALA A 208 7.81 -22.34 15.92
C ALA A 208 7.13 -23.45 16.75
N ALA A 209 7.87 -23.99 17.72
CA ALA A 209 7.38 -25.02 18.64
C ALA A 209 6.14 -24.53 19.41
N VAL A 210 5.14 -25.41 19.55
CA VAL A 210 3.94 -25.16 20.36
C VAL A 210 4.22 -25.57 21.80
N THR A 211 4.16 -24.63 22.73
CA THR A 211 4.17 -24.97 24.16
C THR A 211 2.76 -25.36 24.56
N LYS A 212 2.57 -26.59 25.04
CA LYS A 212 1.27 -27.14 25.42
C LYS A 212 1.15 -27.23 26.94
N TYR A 213 -0.02 -26.87 27.46
CA TYR A 213 -0.37 -26.93 28.87
C TYR A 213 -1.66 -27.72 29.03
N ASN A 214 -1.64 -28.76 29.85
CA ASN A 214 -2.84 -29.51 30.20
C ASN A 214 -3.64 -28.74 31.26
N VAL A 215 -4.95 -28.59 31.06
CA VAL A 215 -5.81 -27.91 32.03
C VAL A 215 -6.15 -28.90 33.14
N VAL A 216 -5.53 -28.73 34.31
CA VAL A 216 -5.66 -29.65 35.45
C VAL A 216 -7.12 -29.88 35.86
N LYS A 217 -7.95 -28.83 35.83
CA LYS A 217 -9.36 -28.91 36.24
C LYS A 217 -10.29 -29.49 35.17
N VAL A 218 -9.83 -29.64 33.92
CA VAL A 218 -10.65 -30.13 32.79
C VAL A 218 -9.83 -31.16 32.01
N PRO A 219 -9.84 -32.44 32.42
CA PRO A 219 -9.07 -33.49 31.79
C PRO A 219 -9.35 -33.59 30.28
N GLY A 220 -8.29 -33.72 29.47
CA GLY A 220 -8.39 -33.78 28.01
C GLY A 220 -8.33 -32.41 27.30
N THR A 221 -8.41 -31.30 28.02
CA THR A 221 -8.27 -29.95 27.46
C THR A 221 -6.80 -29.50 27.46
N VAL A 222 -6.34 -28.99 26.32
CA VAL A 222 -4.97 -28.51 26.13
C VAL A 222 -5.00 -27.04 25.69
N ILE A 223 -4.26 -26.19 26.40
CA ILE A 223 -3.97 -24.82 25.97
C ILE A 223 -2.61 -24.83 25.27
N GLY A 224 -2.57 -24.40 24.01
CA GLY A 224 -1.34 -24.26 23.24
C GLY A 224 -0.96 -22.80 23.07
N VAL A 225 0.27 -22.42 23.41
CA VAL A 225 0.86 -21.14 23.05
C VAL A 225 1.85 -21.38 21.91
N LYS A 226 1.57 -20.81 20.75
CA LYS A 226 2.48 -20.87 19.60
C LYS A 226 2.66 -19.47 19.04
N PRO A 227 3.90 -18.96 19.00
CA PRO A 227 4.20 -17.66 18.39
C PRO A 227 4.21 -17.78 16.87
N GLY A 228 3.80 -16.71 16.17
CA GLY A 228 3.91 -16.66 14.71
C GLY A 228 2.74 -16.00 13.97
N ASP A 229 2.79 -16.08 12.64
CA ASP A 229 1.69 -15.65 11.78
C ASP A 229 0.47 -16.57 11.95
N MET A 230 -0.70 -15.98 12.20
CA MET A 230 -1.97 -16.70 12.32
C MET A 230 -2.41 -17.33 10.99
N LEU A 231 -2.01 -16.76 9.85
CA LEU A 231 -2.35 -17.31 8.52
C LEU A 231 -1.61 -18.64 8.23
N ALA A 232 -0.53 -18.93 8.94
CA ALA A 232 0.16 -20.22 8.81
C ALA A 232 -0.64 -21.39 9.41
N TRP A 233 -1.76 -21.12 10.09
CA TRP A 233 -2.53 -22.13 10.80
C TRP A 233 -3.76 -22.56 10.02
N ARG A 234 -4.02 -23.87 10.05
CA ARG A 234 -5.19 -24.50 9.44
C ARG A 234 -5.86 -25.44 10.44
N GLY A 235 -7.12 -25.77 10.21
CA GLY A 235 -7.90 -26.66 11.07
C GLY A 235 -8.33 -26.02 12.39
N ILE A 236 -8.46 -24.69 12.41
CA ILE A 236 -8.99 -23.94 13.55
C ILE A 236 -10.45 -23.61 13.28
N ASP A 237 -11.36 -24.11 14.12
CA ASP A 237 -12.80 -23.92 13.91
C ASP A 237 -13.24 -22.47 14.16
N ILE A 238 -12.70 -21.82 15.19
CA ILE A 238 -13.10 -20.48 15.61
C ILE A 238 -11.89 -19.55 15.69
N TRP A 239 -11.96 -18.40 15.02
CA TRP A 239 -11.01 -17.31 15.18
C TRP A 239 -11.60 -16.19 16.02
N VAL A 240 -10.87 -15.76 17.05
CA VAL A 240 -11.23 -14.56 17.81
C VAL A 240 -10.56 -13.34 17.21
N ASN A 241 -11.32 -12.26 17.09
CA ASN A 241 -10.86 -10.97 16.64
C ASN A 241 -11.12 -9.93 17.74
N SER A 242 -10.05 -9.25 18.18
CA SER A 242 -10.15 -8.17 19.15
C SER A 242 -10.56 -6.89 18.42
N GLU A 243 -11.73 -6.37 18.75
CA GLU A 243 -12.31 -5.17 18.15
C GLU A 243 -12.44 -4.02 19.15
N THR A 244 -12.64 -2.81 18.62
CA THR A 244 -12.98 -1.65 19.43
C THR A 244 -14.46 -1.65 19.80
N THR A 245 -14.86 -0.84 20.80
CA THR A 245 -16.29 -0.60 21.11
C THR A 245 -17.06 0.00 19.93
N ASP A 246 -16.36 0.56 18.94
CA ASP A 246 -16.98 1.12 17.75
C ASP A 246 -17.25 0.04 16.68
N LEU A 247 -16.78 -1.20 16.88
CA LEU A 247 -16.91 -2.31 15.94
C LEU A 247 -16.48 -1.94 14.51
N GLU A 248 -15.45 -1.10 14.41
CA GLU A 248 -14.87 -0.69 13.14
C GLU A 248 -13.60 -1.50 12.87
N MET A 249 -13.68 -2.35 11.85
CA MET A 249 -12.52 -3.10 11.41
C MET A 249 -11.50 -2.19 10.73
N ASP A 250 -10.22 -2.45 10.99
CA ASP A 250 -9.12 -1.76 10.33
C ASP A 250 -9.14 -1.96 8.81
N GLY A 251 -8.57 -1.00 8.07
CA GLY A 251 -8.42 -1.12 6.62
C GLY A 251 -7.64 -2.38 6.22
N PHE A 252 -7.99 -3.01 5.10
CA PHE A 252 -7.51 -4.35 4.66
C PHE A 252 -6.00 -4.64 4.75
N TYR A 253 -5.19 -3.60 4.70
CA TYR A 253 -3.74 -3.74 4.69
C TYR A 253 -3.09 -3.27 6.00
N ALA A 254 -3.87 -2.83 7.00
CA ALA A 254 -3.35 -2.48 8.31
C ALA A 254 -2.59 -3.68 8.91
N PRO A 255 -1.52 -3.45 9.69
CA PRO A 255 -0.76 -4.53 10.29
C PRO A 255 -1.47 -5.05 11.56
N SER A 256 -2.77 -5.33 11.48
CA SER A 256 -3.62 -5.74 12.60
C SER A 256 -4.32 -7.07 12.31
N VAL A 257 -4.74 -7.77 13.38
CA VAL A 257 -5.51 -9.02 13.27
C VAL A 257 -6.84 -8.75 12.57
N SER A 258 -7.50 -7.64 12.90
CA SER A 258 -8.76 -7.22 12.29
C SER A 258 -8.59 -7.05 10.77
N ALA A 259 -7.58 -6.32 10.30
CA ALA A 259 -7.31 -6.15 8.87
C ALA A 259 -6.95 -7.46 8.15
N MET A 260 -6.17 -8.34 8.79
CA MET A 260 -5.85 -9.66 8.26
C MET A 260 -7.13 -10.50 8.08
N ILE A 261 -7.96 -10.58 9.11
CA ILE A 261 -9.24 -11.30 9.08
C ILE A 261 -10.15 -10.72 8.00
N ARG A 262 -10.25 -9.40 7.93
CA ARG A 262 -11.04 -8.67 6.94
C ARG A 262 -10.59 -9.03 5.52
N ARG A 263 -9.28 -8.97 5.25
CA ARG A 263 -8.68 -9.22 3.92
C ARG A 263 -8.82 -10.66 3.49
N GLU A 264 -8.47 -11.60 4.36
CA GLU A 264 -8.50 -13.03 4.00
C GLU A 264 -9.93 -13.59 3.97
N GLY A 265 -10.87 -12.97 4.69
CA GLY A 265 -12.28 -13.34 4.66
C GLY A 265 -13.07 -12.71 3.51
N ALA A 266 -12.59 -11.60 2.95
CA ALA A 266 -13.27 -10.83 1.91
C ALA A 266 -13.44 -11.62 0.60
N LYS A 267 -14.51 -11.34 -0.15
CA LYS A 267 -14.69 -11.90 -1.50
C LYS A 267 -13.71 -11.22 -2.45
N ARG A 268 -13.14 -11.97 -3.39
CA ARG A 268 -12.22 -11.45 -4.40
C ARG A 268 -12.84 -11.51 -5.79
N PHE A 269 -12.36 -10.66 -6.70
CA PHE A 269 -12.68 -10.78 -8.11
C PHE A 269 -12.12 -12.09 -8.67
N GLU A 270 -12.74 -12.61 -9.73
CA GLU A 270 -12.28 -13.82 -10.40
C GLU A 270 -10.85 -13.64 -10.91
N ASP A 271 -10.00 -14.66 -10.68
CA ASP A 271 -8.57 -14.67 -11.02
C ASP A 271 -7.75 -13.45 -10.53
N SER A 272 -8.17 -12.82 -9.41
CA SER A 272 -7.52 -11.64 -8.87
C SER A 272 -7.34 -11.67 -7.36
N GLU A 273 -6.27 -11.02 -6.89
CA GLU A 273 -6.04 -10.76 -5.48
C GLU A 273 -6.88 -9.57 -4.96
N LEU A 274 -7.64 -8.90 -5.83
CA LEU A 274 -8.43 -7.73 -5.47
C LEU A 274 -9.73 -8.09 -4.77
N ILE A 275 -10.08 -7.26 -3.80
CA ILE A 275 -11.26 -7.44 -2.98
C ILE A 275 -12.48 -6.91 -3.74
N ALA A 276 -13.39 -7.82 -4.07
CA ALA A 276 -14.67 -7.50 -4.68
C ALA A 276 -15.71 -7.07 -3.63
N GLU A 277 -15.69 -7.69 -2.44
CA GLU A 277 -16.67 -7.41 -1.40
C GLU A 277 -16.07 -7.62 -0.01
N ASP A 278 -16.29 -6.63 0.85
CA ASP A 278 -15.89 -6.66 2.26
C ASP A 278 -16.92 -7.40 3.14
N THR A 279 -16.97 -8.71 2.97
CA THR A 279 -17.96 -9.58 3.61
C THR A 279 -17.90 -9.52 5.14
N ILE A 280 -16.69 -9.48 5.71
CA ILE A 280 -16.50 -9.51 7.16
C ILE A 280 -16.89 -8.18 7.81
N ALA A 281 -16.35 -7.04 7.33
CA ALA A 281 -16.70 -5.77 7.95
C ALA A 281 -18.18 -5.42 7.76
N THR A 282 -18.78 -5.83 6.65
CA THR A 282 -20.23 -5.69 6.43
C THR A 282 -21.02 -6.50 7.46
N ALA A 283 -20.62 -7.75 7.72
CA ALA A 283 -21.26 -8.58 8.73
C ALA A 283 -21.11 -8.01 10.15
N VAL A 284 -19.92 -7.49 10.50
CA VAL A 284 -19.66 -6.85 11.80
C VAL A 284 -20.52 -5.59 11.98
N ARG A 285 -20.58 -4.72 10.96
CA ARG A 285 -21.41 -3.51 10.99
C ARG A 285 -22.90 -3.84 11.15
N ALA A 286 -23.38 -4.90 10.51
CA ALA A 286 -24.76 -5.36 10.68
C ALA A 286 -25.05 -5.75 12.15
N ARG A 287 -24.06 -6.31 12.87
CA ARG A 287 -24.20 -6.63 14.32
C ARG A 287 -24.26 -5.39 15.21
N LYS A 288 -23.63 -4.28 14.80
CA LYS A 288 -23.69 -2.99 15.52
C LYS A 288 -25.12 -2.42 15.56
N ASN A 289 -25.98 -2.80 14.60
CA ASN A 289 -27.39 -2.41 14.49
C ASN A 289 -27.62 -0.89 14.67
N GLY A 290 -26.78 -0.07 14.04
CA GLY A 290 -26.88 1.39 14.08
C GLY A 290 -26.44 2.08 15.38
N ARG A 291 -25.99 1.33 16.39
CA ARG A 291 -25.47 1.91 17.65
C ARG A 291 -24.15 2.66 17.38
N PRO A 292 -23.84 3.75 18.10
CA PRO A 292 -22.55 4.43 17.97
C PRO A 292 -21.41 3.62 18.58
N ASN A 293 -21.67 2.92 19.68
CA ASN A 293 -20.75 2.01 20.36
C ASN A 293 -21.49 0.80 20.96
N VAL A 294 -20.73 -0.19 21.39
CA VAL A 294 -21.20 -1.35 22.17
C VAL A 294 -20.39 -1.47 23.47
N ALA A 295 -20.96 -2.16 24.46
CA ALA A 295 -20.28 -2.39 25.72
C ALA A 295 -18.99 -3.23 25.51
N MET A 296 -18.01 -3.02 26.39
CA MET A 296 -16.80 -3.84 26.45
C MET A 296 -17.14 -5.28 26.87
N GLY A 297 -16.38 -6.25 26.39
CA GLY A 297 -16.60 -7.67 26.66
C GLY A 297 -17.68 -8.33 25.80
N MET A 298 -18.39 -7.58 24.95
CA MET A 298 -19.40 -8.17 24.07
C MET A 298 -18.76 -8.99 22.95
N VAL A 299 -19.32 -10.18 22.70
CA VAL A 299 -18.87 -11.11 21.67
C VAL A 299 -19.92 -11.28 20.57
N PHE A 300 -19.55 -10.95 19.34
CA PHE A 300 -20.41 -11.09 18.16
C PHE A 300 -19.89 -12.20 17.25
N GLU A 301 -20.80 -13.06 16.79
CA GLU A 301 -20.50 -14.12 15.82
C GLU A 301 -20.76 -13.64 14.38
N THR A 302 -19.79 -13.86 13.50
CA THR A 302 -19.93 -13.71 12.05
C THR A 302 -19.48 -14.97 11.31
N ARG A 303 -19.87 -15.06 10.02
CA ARG A 303 -19.27 -16.03 9.10
C ARG A 303 -17.84 -15.60 8.76
N SER A 304 -17.01 -16.56 8.40
CA SER A 304 -15.59 -16.36 8.09
C SER A 304 -15.29 -16.06 6.62
N GLY A 305 -16.31 -16.13 5.74
CA GLY A 305 -16.15 -15.83 4.32
C GLY A 305 -15.14 -16.77 3.65
N ARG A 306 -14.18 -16.22 2.89
CA ARG A 306 -13.13 -17.03 2.23
C ARG A 306 -12.19 -17.76 3.20
N LEU A 307 -12.13 -17.37 4.48
CA LEU A 307 -11.32 -18.07 5.49
C LEU A 307 -11.84 -19.50 5.76
N GLU A 308 -13.13 -19.77 5.52
CA GLU A 308 -13.68 -21.13 5.63
C GLU A 308 -13.02 -22.07 4.64
N GLN A 309 -12.85 -21.63 3.40
CA GLN A 309 -12.27 -22.45 2.33
C GLN A 309 -10.74 -22.48 2.41
N THR A 310 -10.13 -21.34 2.76
CA THR A 310 -8.66 -21.20 2.70
C THR A 310 -7.96 -21.69 3.96
N HIS A 311 -8.57 -21.54 5.14
CA HIS A 311 -7.94 -21.81 6.43
C HIS A 311 -8.78 -22.75 7.34
N GLN A 312 -9.95 -23.20 6.85
CA GLN A 312 -10.91 -24.05 7.59
C GLN A 312 -11.52 -23.36 8.83
N VAL A 313 -11.55 -22.03 8.82
CA VAL A 313 -12.18 -21.24 9.87
C VAL A 313 -13.68 -21.26 9.68
N LYS A 314 -14.44 -21.85 10.60
CA LYS A 314 -15.90 -21.95 10.47
C LYS A 314 -16.59 -20.66 10.93
N ARG A 315 -16.07 -20.02 11.97
CA ARG A 315 -16.67 -18.81 12.58
C ARG A 315 -15.62 -17.82 13.05
N ILE A 316 -16.04 -16.56 13.11
CA ILE A 316 -15.25 -15.49 13.71
C ILE A 316 -16.03 -14.90 14.88
N LEU A 317 -15.38 -14.81 16.03
CA LEU A 317 -15.90 -14.15 17.21
C LEU A 317 -15.22 -12.80 17.37
N HIS A 318 -15.98 -11.72 17.26
CA HIS A 318 -15.51 -10.35 17.44
C HIS A 318 -15.77 -9.94 18.88
N VAL A 319 -14.72 -9.77 19.66
CA VAL A 319 -14.80 -9.36 21.08
C VAL A 319 -14.42 -7.89 21.23
N THR A 320 -15.24 -7.10 21.91
CA THR A 320 -14.93 -5.70 22.21
C THR A 320 -14.00 -5.57 23.40
N ALA A 321 -12.70 -5.71 23.13
CA ALA A 321 -11.66 -5.67 24.16
C ALA A 321 -10.91 -4.32 24.23
N THR A 322 -11.15 -3.42 23.26
CA THR A 322 -10.46 -2.12 23.17
C THR A 322 -11.46 -0.94 23.21
N PRO A 323 -11.19 0.14 23.95
CA PRO A 323 -11.99 1.37 23.87
C PRO A 323 -11.98 1.99 22.46
N GLY A 324 -13.11 2.53 22.03
CA GLY A 324 -13.26 3.26 20.75
C GLY A 324 -12.64 4.67 20.76
N ARG A 325 -12.89 5.43 19.68
CA ARG A 325 -12.28 6.75 19.43
C ARG A 325 -12.67 7.86 20.41
N ILE A 326 -13.62 7.62 21.32
CA ILE A 326 -14.09 8.59 22.31
C ILE A 326 -13.72 8.11 23.72
N GLY A 327 -12.66 8.69 24.28
CA GLY A 327 -12.24 8.49 25.67
C GLY A 327 -10.72 8.37 25.82
N PRO A 328 -10.17 8.59 27.04
CA PRO A 328 -8.76 8.37 27.29
C PRO A 328 -8.38 6.92 26.97
N VAL A 329 -7.22 6.73 26.33
CA VAL A 329 -6.64 5.40 26.09
C VAL A 329 -6.24 4.81 27.44
N VAL A 330 -7.20 4.19 28.11
CA VAL A 330 -6.94 3.40 29.31
C VAL A 330 -6.39 2.07 28.82
N GLY A 331 -5.14 1.75 29.18
CA GLY A 331 -4.59 0.41 28.94
C GLY A 331 -5.55 -0.64 29.47
N SER A 332 -5.74 -1.73 28.73
CA SER A 332 -6.68 -2.78 29.11
C SER A 332 -6.33 -3.31 30.50
N ARG A 333 -7.27 -3.17 31.44
CA ARG A 333 -7.11 -3.71 32.78
C ARG A 333 -7.23 -5.24 32.75
N VAL A 334 -6.58 -5.93 33.68
CA VAL A 334 -6.56 -7.41 33.73
C VAL A 334 -7.96 -8.00 33.93
N ASP A 335 -8.78 -7.37 34.78
CA ASP A 335 -10.18 -7.75 35.04
C ASP A 335 -11.04 -7.77 33.76
N LEU A 336 -10.78 -6.82 32.86
CA LEU A 336 -11.49 -6.76 31.58
C LEU A 336 -11.08 -7.89 30.63
N LEU A 337 -9.80 -8.29 30.63
CA LEU A 337 -9.33 -9.39 29.79
C LEU A 337 -9.89 -10.73 30.26
N GLU A 338 -9.96 -10.94 31.59
CA GLU A 338 -10.63 -12.09 32.19
C GLU A 338 -12.09 -12.16 31.76
N HIS A 339 -12.82 -11.04 31.89
CA HIS A 339 -14.21 -10.97 31.44
C HIS A 339 -14.37 -11.26 29.94
N CYS A 340 -13.51 -10.71 29.08
CA CYS A 340 -13.54 -11.00 27.64
C CYS A 340 -13.31 -12.49 27.36
N MET A 341 -12.41 -13.14 28.10
CA MET A 341 -12.14 -14.56 27.95
C MET A 341 -13.34 -15.42 28.35
N ASP A 342 -14.00 -15.10 29.46
CA ASP A 342 -15.21 -15.79 29.90
C ASP A 342 -16.33 -15.67 28.86
N GLU A 343 -16.56 -14.46 28.33
CA GLU A 343 -17.58 -14.21 27.31
C GLU A 343 -17.28 -14.93 25.98
N ILE A 344 -16.00 -15.01 25.58
CA ILE A 344 -15.58 -15.78 24.40
C ILE A 344 -15.94 -17.25 24.59
N LEU A 345 -15.55 -17.85 25.72
CA LEU A 345 -15.78 -19.27 25.98
C LEU A 345 -17.27 -19.57 26.13
N ALA A 346 -18.02 -18.73 26.83
CA ALA A 346 -19.48 -18.83 26.94
C ALA A 346 -20.16 -18.78 25.57
N LYS A 347 -19.70 -17.89 24.67
CA LYS A 347 -20.22 -17.83 23.29
C LYS A 347 -19.90 -19.10 22.50
N VAL A 348 -18.74 -19.70 22.70
CA VAL A 348 -18.39 -20.98 22.05
C VAL A 348 -19.29 -22.11 22.55
N ASP A 349 -19.54 -22.17 23.86
CA ASP A 349 -20.46 -23.16 24.44
C ASP A 349 -21.89 -22.97 23.92
N GLU A 350 -22.36 -21.71 23.81
CA GLU A 350 -23.63 -21.38 23.17
C GLU A 350 -23.69 -21.92 21.74
N ILE A 351 -22.66 -21.67 20.91
CA ILE A 351 -22.59 -22.15 19.52
C ILE A 351 -22.63 -23.67 19.45
N ASN A 352 -21.89 -24.34 20.34
CA ASN A 352 -21.82 -25.80 20.42
C ASN A 352 -23.10 -26.45 20.95
N SER A 353 -23.94 -25.71 21.67
CA SER A 353 -25.25 -26.19 22.14
C SER A 353 -26.36 -26.14 21.07
N ARG A 354 -26.12 -25.49 19.93
CA ARG A 354 -27.13 -25.34 18.87
C ARG A 354 -27.45 -26.69 18.19
N PRO A 355 -28.74 -26.98 17.91
CA PRO A 355 -29.12 -28.20 17.21
C PRO A 355 -28.42 -28.33 15.84
N LEU A 356 -27.96 -29.53 15.50
CA LEU A 356 -27.33 -29.86 14.21
C LEU A 356 -25.99 -29.14 13.93
N SER A 357 -25.41 -28.42 14.92
CA SER A 357 -24.08 -27.83 14.75
C SER A 357 -22.99 -28.88 14.96
N ALA A 358 -21.99 -28.90 14.08
CA ALA A 358 -20.77 -29.65 14.35
C ALA A 358 -20.05 -28.97 15.51
N ARG A 359 -19.66 -29.75 16.54
CA ARG A 359 -18.92 -29.23 17.69
C ARG A 359 -17.61 -28.60 17.23
N HIS A 360 -17.38 -27.36 17.61
CA HIS A 360 -16.13 -26.64 17.40
C HIS A 360 -15.16 -27.12 18.49
N ALA A 361 -14.04 -27.71 18.08
CA ALA A 361 -13.05 -28.33 18.94
C ALA A 361 -11.77 -27.49 19.10
N SER A 362 -11.60 -26.45 18.26
CA SER A 362 -10.41 -25.60 18.28
C SER A 362 -10.77 -24.11 18.17
N ILE A 363 -10.15 -23.30 19.03
CA ILE A 363 -10.28 -21.84 19.05
C ILE A 363 -8.88 -21.26 19.02
N ILE A 364 -8.63 -20.25 18.17
CA ILE A 364 -7.44 -19.40 18.27
C ILE A 364 -7.85 -18.05 18.85
N ILE A 365 -7.12 -17.64 19.87
CA ILE A 365 -7.31 -16.35 20.53
C ILE A 365 -6.00 -15.59 20.37
N PRO A 366 -5.94 -14.55 19.52
CA PRO A 366 -4.78 -13.69 19.43
C PRO A 366 -4.60 -12.96 20.75
N LEU A 367 -3.41 -12.41 20.97
CA LEU A 367 -3.17 -11.58 22.14
C LEU A 367 -4.09 -10.36 22.08
N LEU A 368 -5.13 -10.34 22.93
CA LEU A 368 -6.15 -9.31 22.95
C LEU A 368 -5.51 -7.95 23.19
N CYS A 369 -6.07 -6.91 22.57
CA CYS A 369 -5.61 -5.53 22.73
C CYS A 369 -4.17 -5.23 22.23
N SER A 370 -3.49 -6.19 21.59
CA SER A 370 -2.14 -5.97 21.05
C SER A 370 -2.10 -5.03 19.85
N GLY A 371 -3.25 -4.72 19.24
CA GLY A 371 -3.40 -3.78 18.11
C GLY A 371 -2.63 -4.17 16.84
N ARG A 372 -1.98 -5.34 16.81
CA ARG A 372 -1.12 -5.81 15.73
C ARG A 372 -1.36 -7.29 15.42
N GLY A 373 -1.40 -7.64 14.15
CA GLY A 373 -1.55 -9.01 13.63
C GLY A 373 -0.41 -9.33 12.68
N GLY A 374 0.10 -10.56 12.73
CA GLY A 374 1.18 -11.01 11.85
C GLY A 374 2.55 -10.34 12.10
N THR A 375 2.77 -9.65 13.22
CA THR A 375 4.07 -9.05 13.52
C THR A 375 5.04 -10.02 14.19
N ALA A 376 6.31 -9.89 13.82
CA ALA A 376 7.45 -10.51 14.48
C ALA A 376 7.43 -10.29 16.00
N CYS A 377 7.52 -11.37 16.77
CA CYS A 377 7.91 -11.27 18.17
C CYS A 377 9.35 -10.74 18.21
N ARG A 378 9.57 -9.47 18.55
CA ARG A 378 10.92 -9.02 18.91
C ARG A 378 11.34 -9.86 20.11
N ARG A 379 12.53 -10.47 20.05
CA ARG A 379 13.15 -11.08 21.23
C ARG A 379 13.06 -10.06 22.37
N CYS A 380 12.25 -10.34 23.39
CA CYS A 380 12.45 -9.73 24.69
C CYS A 380 13.88 -10.12 25.08
N ARG A 381 14.80 -9.16 25.05
CA ARG A 381 16.03 -9.30 25.81
C ARG A 381 15.57 -9.33 27.27
N THR A 382 15.44 -10.52 27.83
CA THR A 382 15.54 -10.72 29.26
C THR A 382 16.89 -10.13 29.66
N GLN A 383 16.89 -8.93 30.21
CA GLN A 383 17.92 -8.56 31.17
C GLN A 383 17.72 -9.50 32.34
N ALA A 384 18.47 -10.60 32.33
CA ALA A 384 18.73 -11.35 33.54
C ALA A 384 19.63 -10.46 34.40
N GLY A 385 19.10 -10.07 35.56
CA GLY A 385 19.92 -9.72 36.71
C GLY A 385 20.51 -10.97 37.34
#